data_AF-A0A7R9LSW7-F1
#
_entry.id   AF-A0A7R9LSW7-F1
#
_cell.length_a   1.000
_cell.length_b   1.000
_cell.length_c   1.000
_cell.angle_alpha   90.00
_cell.angle_beta   90.00
_cell.angle_gamma   90.00
#
_symmetry.space_group_name_H-M   'P 1'
#
loop_
_entity.id
_entity.type
_entity.pdbx_description
1 polymer ?
#
loop_
_entity_poly.entity_id
_entity_poly.type
_entity_poly.pdbx_seq_one_letter_code
_entity_poly.pdbx_strand_id
1 'polypeptide(L)'
;QPQQVQAGPRPNPNAWRVPPIVCPADTTLRAQIGPTGGTKGYQSITGKVGWGLAWYINGLLIPELTLQRGKTYTFIVEGGNERNNSARRHPLYLSDDPDGGFDHKTDAERQNEQIFGGVGITPDGTILPTSEGRLCEWKVNLRDPRRPDDYSNFFDFQRSLSLDCAQGNSGVLRFTPDNQTPDLIYYHCYTHRNLGWKIHVVDNCDQHQLFGQSSVPKASVLKPDPMLLKGGPGGQD
;
A
#
# COMPACT_ATOMS: atom_id res chain seq x y z
N GLN A 1 -0.17 4.32 32.13
CA GLN A 1 -0.23 2.94 31.60
C GLN A 1 0.25 2.99 30.16
N PRO A 2 1.24 2.18 29.75
CA PRO A 2 1.62 2.16 28.34
C PRO A 2 0.47 1.58 27.52
N GLN A 3 -0.04 2.37 26.56
CA GLN A 3 -1.06 1.94 25.60
C GLN A 3 -0.53 0.74 24.84
N GLN A 4 -1.20 -0.40 24.98
CA GLN A 4 -0.97 -1.55 24.12
C GLN A 4 -1.32 -1.15 22.69
N VAL A 5 -0.31 -1.15 21.81
CA VAL A 5 -0.52 -1.08 20.36
C VAL A 5 -1.39 -2.30 20.01
N GLN A 6 -2.65 -2.07 19.69
CA GLN A 6 -3.54 -3.14 19.24
C GLN A 6 -2.93 -3.73 17.96
N ALA A 7 -2.46 -4.97 18.05
CA ALA A 7 -2.05 -5.74 16.88
C ALA A 7 -3.26 -5.81 15.93
N GLY A 8 -3.11 -5.28 14.72
CA GLY A 8 -4.14 -5.34 13.69
C GLY A 8 -4.59 -6.78 13.39
N PRO A 9 -5.66 -6.96 12.61
CA PRO A 9 -6.15 -8.28 12.21
C PRO A 9 -5.00 -9.15 11.71
N ARG A 10 -4.92 -10.40 12.19
CA ARG A 10 -3.89 -11.33 11.73
C ARG A 10 -3.97 -11.44 10.20
N PRO A 11 -2.84 -11.44 9.49
CA PRO A 11 -2.84 -11.60 8.03
C PRO A 11 -3.65 -12.83 7.65
N ASN A 12 -4.62 -12.66 6.74
CA ASN A 12 -5.40 -13.78 6.21
C ASN A 12 -4.42 -14.75 5.52
N PRO A 13 -4.35 -16.03 5.94
CA PRO A 13 -3.38 -16.98 5.39
C PRO A 13 -3.60 -17.25 3.89
N ASN A 14 -4.79 -16.95 3.36
CA ASN A 14 -5.12 -17.09 1.96
C ASN A 14 -4.81 -15.83 1.13
N ALA A 15 -4.48 -14.70 1.77
CA ALA A 15 -4.10 -13.47 1.08
C ALA A 15 -2.70 -13.59 0.48
N TRP A 16 -2.52 -13.05 -0.73
CA TRP A 16 -1.18 -12.84 -1.23
C TRP A 16 -0.43 -11.83 -0.37
N ARG A 17 0.86 -12.12 -0.15
CA ARG A 17 1.77 -11.18 0.46
C ARG A 17 2.28 -10.20 -0.59
N VAL A 18 1.80 -8.96 -0.54
CA VAL A 18 2.37 -7.83 -1.28
C VAL A 18 3.41 -7.14 -0.39
N PRO A 19 4.66 -6.91 -0.83
CA PRO A 19 5.63 -6.20 -0.02
C PRO A 19 5.22 -4.73 0.17
N PRO A 20 5.43 -4.15 1.36
CA PRO A 20 5.23 -2.72 1.57
C PRO A 20 6.29 -1.89 0.84
N ILE A 21 5.97 -0.62 0.55
CA ILE A 21 6.95 0.37 0.07
C ILE A 21 7.34 1.22 1.27
N VAL A 22 8.51 0.92 1.84
CA VAL A 22 8.99 1.58 3.06
C VAL A 22 9.99 2.67 2.70
N CYS A 23 9.65 3.92 3.01
CA CYS A 23 10.57 5.05 2.94
C CYS A 23 11.31 5.18 1.59
N PRO A 24 10.58 5.32 0.47
CA PRO A 24 11.21 5.33 -0.85
C PRO A 24 12.22 6.48 -0.96
N ALA A 25 13.43 6.15 -1.42
CA ALA A 25 14.56 7.08 -1.48
C ALA A 25 14.29 8.23 -2.48
N ASP A 26 13.77 7.89 -3.65
CA ASP A 26 13.41 8.80 -4.75
C ASP A 26 12.13 9.61 -4.52
N THR A 27 11.46 9.37 -3.38
CA THR A 27 10.19 9.97 -2.95
C THR A 27 9.06 9.92 -3.97
N THR A 28 9.16 9.05 -4.98
CA THR A 28 8.24 9.00 -6.10
C THR A 28 7.39 7.73 -6.05
N LEU A 29 6.07 7.91 -6.12
CA LEU A 29 5.08 6.84 -6.04
C LEU A 29 4.19 6.91 -7.27
N ARG A 30 4.32 5.96 -8.18
CA ARG A 30 3.49 5.89 -9.38
C ARG A 30 2.22 5.12 -9.09
N ALA A 31 1.09 5.81 -9.13
CA ALA A 31 -0.24 5.27 -8.87
C ALA A 31 -0.98 4.99 -10.18
N GLN A 32 -1.31 3.72 -10.41
CA GLN A 32 -2.00 3.19 -11.59
C GLN A 32 -3.14 2.30 -11.14
N ILE A 33 -4.09 1.94 -12.00
CA ILE A 33 -5.17 1.02 -11.62
C ILE A 33 -4.96 -0.37 -12.22
N GLY A 34 -5.64 -1.37 -11.69
CA GLY A 34 -5.56 -2.73 -12.22
C GLY A 34 -6.50 -3.69 -11.51
N PRO A 35 -6.48 -4.99 -11.89
CA PRO A 35 -7.36 -6.00 -11.33
C PRO A 35 -7.09 -6.22 -9.84
N THR A 36 -8.14 -6.56 -9.09
CA THR A 36 -8.08 -6.81 -7.64
C THR A 36 -7.33 -8.07 -7.24
N GLY A 37 -6.93 -8.93 -8.17
CA GLY A 37 -6.18 -10.16 -7.85
C GLY A 37 -7.04 -11.31 -7.33
N GLY A 38 -8.32 -11.38 -7.73
CA GLY A 38 -9.21 -12.48 -7.38
C GLY A 38 -9.48 -12.59 -5.88
N THR A 39 -9.68 -13.81 -5.39
CA THR A 39 -9.97 -14.08 -3.98
C THR A 39 -8.76 -13.89 -3.08
N LYS A 40 -7.53 -14.01 -3.63
CA LYS A 40 -6.27 -13.88 -2.87
C LYS A 40 -5.76 -12.43 -2.78
N GLY A 41 -6.24 -11.53 -3.63
CA GLY A 41 -5.81 -10.14 -3.69
C GLY A 41 -6.57 -9.21 -2.74
N TYR A 42 -7.08 -8.08 -3.26
CA TYR A 42 -7.66 -6.97 -2.50
C TYR A 42 -8.63 -7.42 -1.40
N GLN A 43 -9.55 -8.33 -1.71
CA GLN A 43 -10.56 -8.77 -0.73
C GLN A 43 -9.94 -9.52 0.45
N SER A 44 -9.00 -10.44 0.20
CA SER A 44 -8.35 -11.17 1.30
C SER A 44 -7.32 -10.33 2.05
N ILE A 45 -6.68 -9.35 1.38
CA ILE A 45 -5.74 -8.40 2.00
C ILE A 45 -6.48 -7.43 2.94
N THR A 46 -7.62 -6.89 2.48
CA THR A 46 -8.30 -5.78 3.16
C THR A 46 -9.50 -6.20 4.00
N GLY A 47 -10.07 -7.38 3.72
CA GLY A 47 -11.37 -7.81 4.25
C GLY A 47 -12.56 -7.08 3.60
N LYS A 48 -12.34 -6.23 2.59
CA LYS A 48 -13.38 -5.39 1.95
C LYS A 48 -13.64 -5.84 0.52
N VAL A 49 -14.88 -5.65 0.07
CA VAL A 49 -15.26 -5.87 -1.34
C VAL A 49 -15.12 -4.56 -2.10
N GLY A 50 -14.34 -4.59 -3.18
CA GLY A 50 -14.10 -3.44 -4.08
C GLY A 50 -14.86 -3.54 -5.40
N TRP A 51 -14.50 -2.69 -6.37
CA TRP A 51 -15.19 -2.53 -7.65
C TRP A 51 -14.59 -3.37 -8.80
N GLY A 52 -13.80 -4.39 -8.48
CA GLY A 52 -13.02 -5.15 -9.48
C GLY A 52 -11.73 -4.46 -9.93
N LEU A 53 -11.50 -3.20 -9.52
CA LEU A 53 -10.26 -2.46 -9.68
C LEU A 53 -9.66 -2.09 -8.32
N ALA A 54 -8.34 -1.92 -8.29
CA ALA A 54 -7.57 -1.47 -7.14
C ALA A 54 -6.38 -0.60 -7.56
N TRP A 55 -5.87 0.22 -6.64
CA TRP A 55 -4.64 0.97 -6.87
C TRP A 55 -3.42 0.05 -6.90
N TYR A 56 -2.57 0.25 -7.90
CA TYR A 56 -1.22 -0.30 -8.00
C TYR A 56 -0.22 0.83 -7.79
N ILE A 57 0.63 0.70 -6.77
CA ILE A 57 1.69 1.68 -6.50
C ILE A 57 3.04 1.05 -6.85
N ASN A 58 3.77 1.67 -7.77
CA ASN A 58 5.02 1.14 -8.32
C ASN A 58 4.89 -0.33 -8.81
N GLY A 59 3.73 -0.67 -9.39
CA GLY A 59 3.41 -2.00 -9.92
C GLY A 59 2.98 -3.03 -8.87
N LEU A 60 2.91 -2.67 -7.60
CA LEU A 60 2.44 -3.53 -6.52
C LEU A 60 0.95 -3.29 -6.25
N LEU A 61 0.16 -4.36 -6.05
CA LEU A 61 -1.26 -4.27 -5.71
C LEU A 61 -1.43 -3.74 -4.28
N ILE A 62 -2.01 -2.55 -4.12
CA ILE A 62 -2.30 -1.89 -2.83
C ILE A 62 -1.25 -2.09 -1.72
N PRO A 63 0.05 -1.83 -1.96
CA PRO A 63 1.08 -1.99 -0.94
C PRO A 63 0.83 -1.01 0.22
N GLU A 64 1.05 -1.46 1.45
CA GLU A 64 1.18 -0.50 2.55
C GLU A 64 2.40 0.41 2.29
N LEU A 65 2.22 1.71 2.49
CA LEU A 65 3.28 2.71 2.32
C LEU A 65 3.81 3.13 3.68
N THR A 66 5.11 3.47 3.76
CA THR A 66 5.68 4.16 4.93
C THR A 66 6.35 5.45 4.49
N LEU A 67 5.86 6.58 5.00
CA LEU A 67 6.34 7.93 4.66
C LEU A 67 6.90 8.63 5.90
N GLN A 68 7.95 9.42 5.72
CA GLN A 68 8.56 10.18 6.80
C GLN A 68 7.95 11.57 6.92
N ARG A 69 7.69 12.02 8.16
CA ARG A 69 7.39 13.43 8.44
C ARG A 69 8.50 14.35 7.95
N GLY A 70 8.10 15.51 7.45
CA GLY A 70 8.98 16.53 6.88
C GLY A 70 9.57 16.22 5.50
N LYS A 71 9.32 15.02 4.93
CA LYS A 71 9.80 14.67 3.58
C LYS A 71 8.67 14.79 2.56
N THR A 72 8.92 15.48 1.45
CA THR A 72 7.94 15.60 0.35
C THR A 72 7.97 14.38 -0.55
N TYR A 73 6.82 13.74 -0.71
CA TYR A 73 6.56 12.64 -1.63
C TYR A 73 5.72 13.12 -2.81
N THR A 74 6.00 12.57 -3.99
CA THR A 74 5.29 12.87 -5.23
C THR A 74 4.58 11.63 -5.73
N PHE A 75 3.25 11.67 -5.74
CA PHE A 75 2.42 10.68 -6.39
C PHE A 75 2.19 11.07 -7.84
N ILE A 76 2.61 10.21 -8.76
CA ILE A 76 2.30 10.33 -10.19
C ILE A 76 1.01 9.55 -10.44
N VAL A 77 -0.07 10.26 -10.71
CA VAL A 77 -1.43 9.69 -10.72
C VAL A 77 -1.89 9.41 -12.14
N GLU A 78 -2.15 8.15 -12.43
CA GLU A 78 -2.53 7.66 -13.75
C GLU A 78 -3.80 6.79 -13.68
N GLY A 79 -4.78 7.20 -12.86
CA GLY A 79 -6.06 6.51 -12.69
C GLY A 79 -7.16 6.91 -13.67
N GLY A 80 -6.87 7.76 -14.65
CA GLY A 80 -7.88 8.28 -15.58
C GLY A 80 -8.65 9.49 -15.05
N ASN A 81 -9.16 10.30 -15.98
CA ASN A 81 -9.79 11.60 -15.74
C ASN A 81 -11.04 11.84 -16.60
N GLU A 82 -11.67 10.77 -17.10
CA GLU A 82 -12.85 10.86 -17.98
C GLU A 82 -14.12 11.23 -17.19
N ARG A 83 -14.47 12.52 -17.14
CA ARG A 83 -15.57 13.07 -16.31
C ARG A 83 -16.92 12.38 -16.49
N ASN A 84 -17.21 11.90 -17.70
CA ASN A 84 -18.49 11.28 -18.04
C ASN A 84 -18.46 9.74 -17.97
N ASN A 85 -17.36 9.16 -17.48
CA ASN A 85 -17.20 7.71 -17.36
C ASN A 85 -16.48 7.37 -16.04
N SER A 86 -17.27 7.08 -15.00
CA SER A 86 -16.71 6.75 -13.68
C SER A 86 -15.77 5.54 -13.74
N ALA A 87 -16.04 4.54 -14.56
CA ALA A 87 -15.15 3.38 -14.72
C ALA A 87 -13.74 3.76 -15.23
N ARG A 88 -13.57 4.93 -15.84
CA ARG A 88 -12.31 5.46 -16.39
C ARG A 88 -11.84 6.75 -15.72
N ARG A 89 -12.38 7.06 -14.54
CA ARG A 89 -11.99 8.24 -13.74
C ARG A 89 -11.76 7.84 -12.30
N HIS A 90 -10.49 7.77 -11.93
CA HIS A 90 -10.06 7.40 -10.58
C HIS A 90 -9.04 8.41 -10.06
N PRO A 91 -9.48 9.59 -9.58
CA PRO A 91 -8.58 10.53 -8.92
C PRO A 91 -8.05 9.93 -7.62
N LEU A 92 -6.77 10.14 -7.32
CA LEU A 92 -6.16 9.72 -6.07
C LEU A 92 -6.33 10.81 -5.03
N TYR A 93 -6.68 10.50 -3.79
CA TYR A 93 -6.65 11.45 -2.70
C TYR A 93 -6.17 10.80 -1.40
N LEU A 94 -5.75 11.62 -0.43
CA LEU A 94 -5.26 11.19 0.86
C LEU A 94 -6.20 11.67 1.97
N SER A 95 -6.60 10.78 2.87
CA SER A 95 -7.45 11.11 4.03
C SER A 95 -7.24 10.18 5.22
N ASP A 96 -7.90 10.44 6.33
CA ASP A 96 -7.94 9.57 7.51
C ASP A 96 -9.03 8.48 7.43
N ASP A 97 -9.84 8.52 6.37
CA ASP A 97 -10.91 7.55 6.15
C ASP A 97 -10.41 6.27 5.47
N PRO A 98 -10.75 5.08 6.02
CA PRO A 98 -10.27 3.80 5.49
C PRO A 98 -11.04 3.29 4.26
N ASP A 99 -12.11 3.97 3.82
CA ASP A 99 -13.01 3.50 2.76
C ASP A 99 -12.80 4.26 1.45
N GLY A 100 -12.49 5.55 1.48
CA GLY A 100 -12.38 6.38 0.29
C GLY A 100 -13.73 6.83 -0.27
N GLY A 101 -13.78 7.15 -1.56
CA GLY A 101 -15.05 7.41 -2.27
C GLY A 101 -15.78 8.69 -1.84
N PHE A 102 -15.01 9.74 -1.52
CA PHE A 102 -15.50 11.06 -1.11
C PHE A 102 -16.64 11.62 -1.99
N ASP A 103 -16.59 11.37 -3.31
CA ASP A 103 -17.59 11.84 -4.27
C ASP A 103 -19.01 11.36 -3.96
N HIS A 104 -19.14 10.19 -3.32
CA HIS A 104 -20.42 9.57 -2.96
C HIS A 104 -20.71 9.57 -1.46
N LYS A 105 -19.93 10.31 -0.67
CA LYS A 105 -20.20 10.51 0.76
C LYS A 105 -21.32 11.53 0.98
N THR A 106 -22.10 11.28 2.02
CA THR A 106 -23.05 12.25 2.58
C THR A 106 -22.29 13.44 3.18
N ASP A 107 -22.96 14.59 3.35
CA ASP A 107 -22.32 15.77 3.95
C ASP A 107 -21.81 15.50 5.37
N ALA A 108 -22.53 14.68 6.14
CA ALA A 108 -22.12 14.27 7.48
C ALA A 108 -20.84 13.40 7.46
N GLU A 109 -20.73 12.47 6.50
CA GLU A 109 -19.49 11.70 6.33
C GLU A 109 -18.32 12.59 5.90
N ARG A 110 -18.55 13.52 4.97
CA ARG A 110 -17.52 14.46 4.49
C ARG A 110 -17.01 15.38 5.60
N GLN A 111 -17.89 15.83 6.50
CA GLN A 111 -17.52 16.67 7.64
C GLN A 111 -16.64 15.95 8.67
N ASN A 112 -16.68 14.62 8.70
CA ASN A 112 -15.91 13.79 9.62
C ASN A 112 -14.62 13.23 9.01
N GLU A 113 -14.32 13.57 7.75
CA GLU A 113 -13.13 13.10 7.05
C GLU A 113 -12.10 14.23 6.92
N GLN A 114 -10.91 13.99 7.44
CA GLN A 114 -9.79 14.88 7.25
C GLN A 114 -9.06 14.54 5.95
N ILE A 115 -8.95 15.53 5.05
CA ILE A 115 -8.23 15.38 3.79
C ILE A 115 -6.81 15.93 3.93
N PHE A 116 -5.83 15.14 3.51
CA PHE A 116 -4.40 15.51 3.52
C PHE A 116 -3.85 15.89 2.13
N GLY A 117 -4.57 15.56 1.05
CA GLY A 117 -4.18 15.94 -0.30
C GLY A 117 -5.09 15.38 -1.39
N GLY A 118 -5.00 15.97 -2.58
CA GLY A 118 -5.71 15.49 -3.77
C GLY A 118 -7.14 15.97 -3.94
N VAL A 119 -7.58 16.90 -3.08
CA VAL A 119 -8.88 17.58 -3.17
C VAL A 119 -8.64 19.07 -3.03
N GLY A 120 -9.41 19.87 -3.76
CA GLY A 120 -9.39 21.32 -3.70
C GLY A 120 -10.81 21.89 -3.59
N ILE A 121 -10.91 23.13 -3.15
CA ILE A 121 -12.15 23.89 -3.06
C ILE A 121 -12.06 25.03 -4.06
N THR A 122 -13.02 25.12 -4.96
CA THR A 122 -13.12 26.21 -5.94
C THR A 122 -13.66 27.49 -5.27
N PRO A 123 -13.54 28.68 -5.91
CA PRO A 123 -14.02 29.93 -5.32
C PRO A 123 -15.51 29.94 -4.98
N ASP A 124 -16.33 29.18 -5.70
CA ASP A 124 -17.77 28.97 -5.45
C ASP A 124 -18.06 27.93 -4.36
N GLY A 125 -17.03 27.39 -3.73
CA GLY A 125 -17.14 26.41 -2.64
C GLY A 125 -17.28 24.95 -3.10
N THR A 126 -17.21 24.68 -4.41
CA THR A 126 -17.31 23.32 -4.94
C THR A 126 -16.04 22.53 -4.59
N ILE A 127 -16.24 21.35 -3.98
CA ILE A 127 -15.16 20.43 -3.63
C ILE A 127 -14.90 19.48 -4.80
N LEU A 128 -13.68 19.47 -5.32
CA LEU A 128 -13.30 18.68 -6.50
C LEU A 128 -11.94 17.99 -6.30
N PRO A 129 -11.72 16.82 -6.91
CA PRO A 129 -10.41 16.20 -6.91
C PRO A 129 -9.42 17.03 -7.74
N THR A 130 -8.18 17.12 -7.28
CA THR A 130 -7.10 17.88 -7.95
C THR A 130 -6.01 16.99 -8.56
N SER A 131 -6.06 15.69 -8.27
CA SER A 131 -5.07 14.69 -8.69
C SER A 131 -5.72 13.59 -9.53
N GLU A 132 -6.03 13.96 -10.76
CA GLU A 132 -6.47 13.06 -11.83
C GLU A 132 -5.60 13.26 -13.08
N GLY A 133 -5.41 12.21 -13.87
CA GLY A 133 -4.50 12.23 -15.03
C GLY A 133 -4.89 11.21 -16.09
N ARG A 134 -4.00 10.96 -17.05
CA ARG A 134 -4.16 9.90 -18.05
C ARG A 134 -4.47 8.56 -17.39
N LEU A 135 -5.13 7.67 -18.12
CA LEU A 135 -5.41 6.32 -17.64
C LEU A 135 -4.25 5.38 -17.97
N CYS A 136 -3.65 4.76 -16.96
CA CYS A 136 -2.77 3.60 -17.08
C CYS A 136 -3.35 2.45 -16.25
N GLU A 137 -3.67 1.35 -16.92
CA GLU A 137 -4.34 0.18 -16.34
C GLU A 137 -3.52 -1.08 -16.57
N TRP A 138 -3.21 -1.80 -15.49
CA TRP A 138 -2.71 -3.16 -15.56
C TRP A 138 -3.84 -4.08 -16.01
N LYS A 139 -3.66 -4.82 -17.10
CA LYS A 139 -4.68 -5.69 -17.69
C LYS A 139 -4.26 -7.15 -17.68
N VAL A 140 -5.23 -8.02 -17.40
CA VAL A 140 -5.08 -9.46 -17.59
C VAL A 140 -4.99 -9.78 -19.08
N ASN A 141 -4.12 -10.72 -19.43
CA ASN A 141 -4.06 -11.22 -20.80
C ASN A 141 -5.25 -12.16 -21.06
N LEU A 142 -6.22 -11.71 -21.86
CA LEU A 142 -7.43 -12.49 -22.17
C LEU A 142 -7.16 -13.78 -22.97
N ARG A 143 -5.96 -13.96 -23.52
CA ARG A 143 -5.54 -15.20 -24.18
C ARG A 143 -4.99 -16.23 -23.21
N ASP A 144 -4.65 -15.82 -21.99
CA ASP A 144 -4.22 -16.72 -20.93
C ASP A 144 -5.46 -17.31 -20.24
N PRO A 145 -5.64 -18.65 -20.22
CA PRO A 145 -6.77 -19.25 -19.55
C PRO A 145 -6.71 -19.14 -18.02
N ARG A 146 -5.55 -18.79 -17.45
CA ARG A 146 -5.35 -18.69 -16.01
C ARG A 146 -6.13 -17.51 -15.42
N ARG A 147 -6.84 -17.78 -14.34
CA ARG A 147 -7.48 -16.79 -13.48
C ARG A 147 -6.46 -16.26 -12.46
N PRO A 148 -6.70 -15.08 -11.85
CA PRO A 148 -5.85 -14.60 -10.76
C PRO A 148 -5.64 -15.66 -9.65
N ASP A 149 -6.68 -16.43 -9.31
CA ASP A 149 -6.62 -17.43 -8.24
C ASP A 149 -5.70 -18.63 -8.56
N ASP A 150 -5.37 -18.85 -9.84
CA ASP A 150 -4.49 -19.93 -10.28
C ASP A 150 -3.01 -19.64 -9.96
N TYR A 151 -2.68 -18.39 -9.63
CA TYR A 151 -1.31 -17.99 -9.29
C TYR A 151 -0.98 -18.27 -7.82
N SER A 152 0.23 -18.79 -7.59
CA SER A 152 0.70 -19.17 -6.26
C SER A 152 1.01 -17.95 -5.37
N ASN A 153 1.49 -16.87 -5.97
CA ASN A 153 1.86 -15.63 -5.29
C ASN A 153 1.59 -14.41 -6.18
N PHE A 154 1.56 -13.23 -5.55
CA PHE A 154 1.28 -11.96 -6.24
C PHE A 154 2.26 -11.67 -7.38
N PHE A 155 3.56 -11.98 -7.23
CA PHE A 155 4.54 -11.62 -8.27
C PHE A 155 4.37 -12.44 -9.55
N ASP A 156 3.97 -13.71 -9.46
CA ASP A 156 3.62 -14.50 -10.64
C ASP A 156 2.40 -13.89 -11.36
N PHE A 157 1.38 -13.48 -10.60
CA PHE A 157 0.22 -12.80 -11.15
C PHE A 157 0.61 -11.46 -11.79
N GLN A 158 1.35 -10.61 -11.09
CA GLN A 158 1.79 -9.30 -11.58
C GLN A 158 2.57 -9.42 -12.90
N ARG A 159 3.48 -10.40 -13.00
CA ARG A 159 4.23 -10.64 -14.24
C ARG A 159 3.36 -11.10 -15.42
N SER A 160 2.17 -11.60 -15.17
CA SER A 160 1.21 -11.97 -16.22
C SER A 160 0.45 -10.77 -16.79
N LEU A 161 0.49 -9.63 -16.09
CA LEU A 161 -0.25 -8.43 -16.48
C LEU A 161 0.54 -7.60 -17.50
N SER A 162 -0.19 -6.94 -18.39
CA SER A 162 0.34 -5.91 -19.29
C SER A 162 -0.18 -4.54 -18.89
N LEU A 163 0.70 -3.54 -18.83
CA LEU A 163 0.30 -2.17 -18.58
C LEU A 163 -0.15 -1.50 -19.88
N ASP A 164 -1.39 -1.01 -19.92
CA ASP A 164 -1.97 -0.25 -21.04
C ASP A 164 -2.20 1.21 -20.61
N CYS A 165 -1.61 2.15 -21.35
CA CYS A 165 -1.65 3.57 -21.02
C CYS A 165 -2.25 4.38 -22.17
N ALA A 166 -3.30 5.15 -21.87
CA ALA A 166 -3.83 6.17 -22.75
C ALA A 166 -2.82 7.31 -22.94
N GLN A 167 -2.95 8.01 -24.07
CA GLN A 167 -2.22 9.26 -24.30
C GLN A 167 -2.64 10.35 -23.30
N GLY A 168 -1.74 11.30 -23.06
CA GLY A 168 -1.98 12.44 -22.17
C GLY A 168 -0.95 12.54 -21.05
N ASN A 169 -1.21 13.47 -20.13
CA ASN A 169 -0.34 13.77 -19.00
C ASN A 169 -0.82 13.05 -17.74
N SER A 170 0.11 12.63 -16.89
CA SER A 170 -0.21 12.17 -15.54
C SER A 170 -0.66 13.33 -14.64
N GLY A 171 -1.51 13.03 -13.67
CA GLY A 171 -1.77 13.92 -12.54
C GLY A 171 -0.61 13.89 -11.55
N VAL A 172 -0.52 14.89 -10.70
CA VAL A 172 0.53 14.98 -9.67
C VAL A 172 -0.09 15.37 -8.33
N LEU A 173 0.16 14.58 -7.30
CA LEU A 173 -0.14 14.91 -5.91
C LEU A 173 1.17 14.99 -5.13
N ARG A 174 1.45 16.15 -4.54
CA ARG A 174 2.61 16.35 -3.66
C ARG A 174 2.13 16.34 -2.22
N PHE A 175 2.75 15.55 -1.37
CA PHE A 175 2.38 15.41 0.02
C PHE A 175 3.62 15.45 0.91
N THR A 176 3.57 16.27 1.97
CA THR A 176 4.60 16.34 3.00
C THR A 176 3.89 16.07 4.33
N PRO A 177 3.98 14.84 4.89
CA PRO A 177 3.45 14.58 6.21
C PRO A 177 4.13 15.50 7.22
N ASP A 178 3.37 16.06 8.14
CA ASP A 178 3.86 16.95 9.19
C ASP A 178 3.54 16.38 10.59
N ASN A 179 3.82 17.18 11.63
CA ASN A 179 3.60 16.77 13.01
C ASN A 179 2.11 16.66 13.38
N GLN A 180 1.19 17.15 12.55
CA GLN A 180 -0.25 17.03 12.74
C GLN A 180 -0.84 15.86 11.95
N THR A 181 -0.09 15.33 10.98
CA THR A 181 -0.51 14.15 10.23
C THR A 181 -0.52 12.93 11.16
N PRO A 182 -1.64 12.18 11.26
CA PRO A 182 -1.72 10.96 12.06
C PRO A 182 -0.70 9.89 11.60
N ASP A 183 -0.32 8.98 12.49
CA ASP A 183 0.58 7.86 12.17
C ASP A 183 -0.01 6.89 11.14
N LEU A 184 -1.33 6.91 10.94
CA LEU A 184 -2.03 6.13 9.94
C LEU A 184 -3.01 7.02 9.18
N ILE A 185 -2.79 7.12 7.88
CA ILE A 185 -3.73 7.71 6.92
C ILE A 185 -3.91 6.73 5.76
N TYR A 186 -4.71 7.09 4.77
CA TYR A 186 -5.02 6.23 3.63
C TYR A 186 -4.89 6.98 2.31
N TYR A 187 -4.51 6.25 1.27
CA TYR A 187 -4.63 6.72 -0.12
C TYR A 187 -5.79 5.98 -0.77
N HIS A 188 -6.74 6.71 -1.35
CA HIS A 188 -7.95 6.13 -1.96
C HIS A 188 -8.29 6.74 -3.31
N CYS A 189 -9.22 6.09 -4.00
CA CYS A 189 -9.95 6.71 -5.10
C CYS A 189 -10.96 7.71 -4.53
N TYR A 190 -10.98 8.92 -5.08
CA TYR A 190 -11.96 9.95 -4.73
C TYR A 190 -13.39 9.52 -5.10
N THR A 191 -13.55 8.81 -6.22
CA THR A 191 -14.86 8.39 -6.75
C THR A 191 -15.35 7.08 -6.13
N HIS A 192 -14.52 6.05 -6.10
CA HIS A 192 -14.93 4.71 -5.65
C HIS A 192 -14.41 4.38 -4.26
N ARG A 193 -15.30 3.91 -3.38
CA ARG A 193 -14.90 3.29 -2.11
C ARG A 193 -14.10 2.01 -2.36
N ASN A 194 -13.26 1.63 -1.40
CA ASN A 194 -12.52 0.36 -1.39
C ASN A 194 -11.62 0.14 -2.62
N LEU A 195 -10.89 1.18 -3.04
CA LEU A 195 -9.89 1.11 -4.10
C LEU A 195 -8.46 1.38 -3.58
N GLY A 196 -8.33 1.75 -2.31
CA GLY A 196 -7.11 2.25 -1.68
C GLY A 196 -6.57 1.39 -0.54
N TRP A 197 -5.51 1.89 0.10
CA TRP A 197 -4.91 1.25 1.28
C TRP A 197 -4.09 2.22 2.14
N LYS A 198 -3.33 1.67 3.09
CA LYS A 198 -2.73 2.38 4.21
C LYS A 198 -1.43 3.10 3.86
N ILE A 199 -1.25 4.24 4.53
CA ILE A 199 0.02 4.93 4.67
C ILE A 199 0.34 5.03 6.15
N HIS A 200 1.46 4.43 6.55
CA HIS A 200 2.07 4.63 7.86
C HIS A 200 2.97 5.86 7.80
N VAL A 201 2.77 6.80 8.71
CA VAL A 201 3.58 8.01 8.83
C VAL A 201 4.50 7.86 10.03
N VAL A 202 5.80 8.02 9.80
CA VAL A 202 6.85 7.84 10.81
C VAL A 202 7.69 9.10 10.96
N ASP A 203 8.26 9.30 12.14
CA ASP A 203 9.14 10.46 12.38
C ASP A 203 10.50 10.27 11.69
N ASN A 204 11.02 9.04 11.68
CA ASN A 204 12.34 8.72 11.14
C ASN A 204 12.36 7.32 10.48
N CYS A 205 12.74 7.28 9.21
CA CYS A 205 12.82 6.06 8.41
C CYS A 205 13.96 5.12 8.82
N ASP A 206 15.11 5.66 9.21
CA ASP A 206 16.28 4.86 9.61
C ASP A 206 15.97 4.09 10.89
N GLN A 207 15.35 4.75 11.86
CA GLN A 207 14.90 4.10 13.10
C GLN A 207 13.85 3.03 12.83
N HIS A 208 12.86 3.32 11.98
CA HIS A 208 11.82 2.35 11.63
C HIS A 208 12.39 1.07 10.98
N GLN A 209 13.41 1.21 10.11
CA GLN A 209 14.07 0.05 9.49
C GLN A 209 14.86 -0.81 10.51
N LEU A 210 15.51 -0.18 11.50
CA LEU A 210 16.25 -0.89 12.55
C LEU A 210 15.35 -1.72 13.48
N PHE A 211 14.16 -1.18 13.82
CA PHE A 211 13.18 -1.92 14.63
C PHE A 211 12.48 -3.03 13.83
N GLY A 212 12.30 -2.85 12.51
CA GLY A 212 11.75 -3.89 11.63
C GLY A 212 12.68 -5.11 11.46
N GLN A 213 13.99 -4.91 11.50
CA GLN A 213 14.99 -5.99 11.38
C GLN A 213 15.29 -6.73 12.70
N SER A 214 14.98 -6.13 13.86
CA SER A 214 15.23 -6.73 15.19
C SER A 214 14.31 -7.92 15.52
N SER A 215 13.37 -8.27 14.64
CA SER A 215 12.47 -9.42 14.81
C SER A 215 13.03 -10.75 14.31
N VAL A 216 14.22 -10.77 13.68
CA VAL A 216 14.92 -12.02 13.36
C VAL A 216 15.73 -12.44 14.60
N PRO A 217 15.39 -13.53 15.31
CA PRO A 217 16.24 -14.02 16.37
C PRO A 217 17.59 -14.38 15.77
N LYS A 218 18.64 -13.72 16.25
CA LYS A 218 20.03 -14.05 15.94
C LYS A 218 20.20 -15.53 16.25
N ALA A 219 20.47 -16.36 15.23
CA ALA A 219 20.76 -17.76 15.43
C ALA A 219 21.85 -17.88 16.50
N SER A 220 21.51 -18.52 17.62
CA SER A 220 22.46 -18.83 18.68
C SER A 220 23.52 -19.74 18.10
N VAL A 221 24.71 -19.20 17.84
CA VAL A 221 25.91 -19.98 17.57
C VAL A 221 26.13 -20.85 18.79
N LEU A 222 25.78 -22.14 18.68
CA LEU A 222 26.17 -23.14 19.66
C LEU A 222 27.70 -23.14 19.72
N LYS A 223 28.25 -22.69 20.84
CA LYS A 223 29.66 -22.91 21.16
C LYS A 223 29.89 -24.41 21.27
N PRO A 224 30.92 -24.99 20.65
CA PRO A 224 31.25 -26.39 20.87
C PRO A 224 31.66 -26.59 22.33
N ASP A 225 31.06 -27.60 22.98
CA ASP A 225 31.38 -28.04 24.33
C ASP A 225 32.84 -28.53 24.42
N PRO A 226 33.69 -27.93 25.27
CA PRO A 226 35.01 -28.47 25.54
C PRO A 226 34.94 -29.39 26.77
N MET A 227 34.34 -30.58 26.62
CA MET A 227 34.53 -31.67 27.58
C MET A 227 34.55 -33.04 26.89
N LEU A 228 35.69 -33.36 26.28
CA LEU A 228 36.13 -34.74 26.06
C LEU A 228 37.67 -34.79 26.05
N LEU A 229 38.26 -34.50 27.21
CA LEU A 229 39.63 -34.87 27.55
C LEU A 229 39.65 -35.44 28.96
N LYS A 230 39.36 -36.74 29.06
CA LYS A 230 39.80 -37.59 30.18
C LYS A 230 40.29 -38.92 29.61
N GLY A 231 41.53 -38.93 29.16
CA GLY A 231 42.35 -40.13 29.07
C GLY A 231 43.53 -39.93 30.00
N GLY A 232 43.38 -40.35 31.26
CA GLY A 232 44.48 -40.40 32.23
C GLY A 232 45.26 -41.70 32.08
N PRO A 233 46.60 -41.71 32.28
CA PRO A 233 47.41 -42.92 32.29
C PRO A 233 47.46 -43.52 33.70
N GLY A 234 47.60 -44.85 33.80
CA GLY A 234 47.89 -45.55 35.04
C GLY A 234 47.94 -47.06 34.81
N GLY A 235 49.14 -47.64 34.91
CA GLY A 235 49.39 -49.06 34.69
C GLY A 235 49.49 -49.90 35.96
N GLN A 236 49.76 -51.20 35.71
CA GLN A 236 50.30 -52.27 36.56
C GLN A 236 49.42 -52.77 37.72
N ASP A 237 48.93 -54.00 37.59
CA ASP A 237 49.61 -55.22 38.08
C ASP A 237 49.48 -56.35 37.04
#